data_AF-J9BWN9-F1
#
_entry.id   AF-J9BWN9-F1
#
_cell.length_a   1.000
_cell.length_b   1.000
_cell.length_c   1.000
_cell.angle_alpha   90.00
_cell.angle_beta   90.00
_cell.angle_gamma   90.00
#
_symmetry.space_group_name_H-M   'P 1'
#
loop_
_entity.id
_entity.type
_entity.pdbx_description
1 polymer ?
#
loop_
_entity_poly.entity_id
_entity_poly.type
_entity_poly.pdbx_seq_one_letter_code
_entity_poly.pdbx_strand_id
1 'polypeptide(L)'
;PDEYISQRGTDILDACRRVVDILDGRARTPLKLEVPSILAGECIYPSDIITAGRGMVLGLASAAGSIQSHAAIIARTMGIPAVVHLGDQFLREGELRPSILDADNGRLIMDPGKVQIQEAQRRIVSAAMHKKRLSMLSDKPCVTLDGTSIGLWANCSTPEDIQLAV
;
A
#
# COMPACT_ATOMS: atom_id res chain seq x y z
N PRO A 1 18.36 -5.53 -16.29
CA PRO A 1 18.76 -4.44 -15.37
C PRO A 1 18.66 -4.95 -13.92
N ASP A 2 19.67 -4.67 -13.09
CA ASP A 2 19.80 -5.22 -11.73
C ASP A 2 18.81 -4.57 -10.76
N GLU A 3 17.87 -5.35 -10.22
CA GLU A 3 16.77 -4.91 -9.35
C GLU A 3 17.29 -4.33 -8.02
N TYR A 4 18.44 -4.84 -7.53
CA TYR A 4 19.08 -4.35 -6.31
C TYR A 4 19.65 -2.93 -6.47
N ILE A 5 20.25 -2.65 -7.64
CA ILE A 5 20.76 -1.32 -7.98
C ILE A 5 19.59 -0.33 -8.15
N SER A 6 18.46 -0.78 -8.71
CA SER A 6 17.26 0.03 -8.90
C SER A 6 16.64 0.48 -7.56
N GLN A 7 16.54 -0.44 -6.59
CA GLN A 7 16.02 -0.15 -5.25
C GLN A 7 16.93 0.84 -4.49
N ARG A 8 18.25 0.62 -4.47
CA ARG A 8 19.20 1.58 -3.87
C ARG A 8 19.20 2.94 -4.56
N GLY A 9 18.98 2.96 -5.88
CA GLY A 9 18.89 4.21 -6.64
C GLY A 9 17.80 5.12 -6.08
N THR A 10 16.69 4.55 -5.60
CA THR A 10 15.58 5.35 -5.08
C THR A 10 15.83 5.88 -3.68
N ASP A 11 16.48 5.11 -2.81
CA ASP A 11 16.92 5.60 -1.49
C ASP A 11 17.91 6.76 -1.64
N ILE A 12 18.82 6.65 -2.63
CA ILE A 12 19.77 7.73 -2.97
C ILE A 12 19.01 8.95 -3.49
N LEU A 13 18.04 8.78 -4.38
CA LEU A 13 17.23 9.88 -4.89
C LEU A 13 16.42 10.56 -3.77
N ASP A 14 15.85 9.80 -2.84
CA ASP A 14 15.13 10.33 -1.67
C ASP A 14 16.07 11.15 -0.78
N ALA A 15 17.27 10.62 -0.49
CA ALA A 15 18.28 11.32 0.28
C ALA A 15 18.77 12.61 -0.42
N CYS A 16 19.08 12.54 -1.73
CA CYS A 16 19.51 13.68 -2.53
C CYS A 16 18.43 14.78 -2.57
N ARG A 17 17.17 14.40 -2.82
CA ARG A 17 16.05 15.34 -2.83
C ARG A 17 15.92 16.05 -1.49
N ARG A 18 16.03 15.33 -0.38
CA ARG A 18 15.99 15.92 0.96
C ARG A 18 17.12 16.92 1.21
N VAL A 19 18.34 16.63 0.75
CA VAL A 19 19.48 17.56 0.86
C VAL A 19 19.21 18.83 0.05
N VAL A 20 18.71 18.70 -1.18
CA VAL A 20 18.35 19.84 -2.04
C VAL A 20 17.26 20.69 -1.37
N ASP A 21 16.19 20.07 -0.87
CA ASP A 21 15.09 20.78 -0.19
C ASP A 21 15.59 21.59 1.03
N ILE A 22 16.54 21.04 1.80
CA ILE A 22 17.16 21.74 2.94
C ILE A 22 17.99 22.94 2.46
N LEU A 23 18.80 22.75 1.42
CA LEU A 23 19.67 23.80 0.88
C LEU A 23 18.87 24.95 0.23
N ASP A 24 17.73 24.64 -0.39
CA ASP A 24 16.80 25.63 -0.95
C ASP A 24 15.98 26.37 0.13
N GLY A 25 16.18 26.07 1.42
CA GLY A 25 15.40 26.62 2.52
C GLY A 25 13.94 26.15 2.53
N ARG A 26 13.60 25.15 1.70
CA ARG A 26 12.29 24.48 1.63
C ARG A 26 12.31 23.22 2.47
N ALA A 27 12.81 23.31 3.70
CA ALA A 27 12.83 22.18 4.60
C ALA A 27 11.42 21.57 4.67
N ARG A 28 11.28 20.33 4.15
CA ARG A 28 9.98 19.66 4.04
C ARG A 28 9.28 19.70 5.39
N THR A 29 8.05 20.22 5.40
CA THR A 29 7.17 20.02 6.54
C THR A 29 6.90 18.51 6.60
N PRO A 30 7.18 17.84 7.74
CA PRO A 30 6.88 16.43 7.86
C PRO A 30 5.39 16.22 7.58
N LEU A 31 5.07 15.23 6.75
CA LEU A 31 3.70 14.90 6.42
C LEU A 31 3.02 14.45 7.71
N LYS A 32 2.21 15.30 8.32
CA LYS A 32 1.51 14.99 9.56
C LYS A 32 0.03 14.79 9.23
N LEU A 33 -0.41 13.55 9.33
CA LEU A 33 -1.82 13.21 9.17
C LEU A 33 -2.54 13.43 10.51
N GLU A 34 -3.63 14.19 10.50
CA GLU A 34 -4.51 14.36 11.66
C GLU A 34 -5.57 13.24 11.74
N VAL A 35 -5.93 12.67 10.59
CA VAL A 35 -6.91 11.60 10.44
C VAL A 35 -6.37 10.48 9.55
N PRO A 36 -6.81 9.22 9.75
CA PRO A 36 -6.45 8.13 8.85
C PRO A 36 -6.85 8.46 7.41
N SER A 37 -5.89 8.46 6.48
CA SER A 37 -6.04 9.02 5.13
C SER A 37 -5.42 8.13 4.06
N ILE A 38 -5.92 8.28 2.83
CA ILE A 38 -5.29 7.71 1.63
C ILE A 38 -4.24 8.72 1.14
N LEU A 39 -2.99 8.29 0.97
CA LEU A 39 -1.94 9.14 0.44
C LEU A 39 -1.94 9.09 -1.08
N ALA A 40 -2.07 10.26 -1.71
CA ALA A 40 -2.15 10.41 -3.15
C ALA A 40 -1.02 11.33 -3.63
N GLY A 41 -0.25 10.92 -4.65
CA GLY A 41 0.86 11.72 -5.15
C GLY A 41 1.49 11.17 -6.43
N GLU A 42 2.44 11.90 -7.00
CA GLU A 42 3.17 11.45 -8.20
C GLU A 42 4.11 10.29 -7.87
N CYS A 43 4.86 10.44 -6.77
CA CYS A 43 5.77 9.46 -6.21
C CYS A 43 5.64 9.50 -4.69
N ILE A 44 5.58 8.34 -4.05
CA ILE A 44 5.52 8.18 -2.59
C ILE A 44 6.78 7.46 -2.15
N TYR A 45 7.55 8.09 -1.24
CA TYR A 45 8.80 7.56 -0.73
C TYR A 45 8.63 6.92 0.67
N PRO A 46 9.53 6.02 1.08
CA PRO A 46 9.51 5.46 2.43
C PRO A 46 9.52 6.52 3.53
N SER A 47 10.27 7.60 3.34
CA SER A 47 10.38 8.71 4.29
C SER A 47 9.03 9.44 4.51
N ASP A 48 8.21 9.58 3.47
CA ASP A 48 6.88 10.19 3.55
C ASP A 48 5.94 9.36 4.46
N ILE A 49 6.02 8.03 4.35
CA ILE A 49 5.19 7.10 5.14
C ILE A 49 5.63 7.05 6.60
N ILE A 50 6.94 7.10 6.85
CA ILE A 50 7.49 7.13 8.22
C ILE A 50 7.04 8.40 8.95
N THR A 51 7.03 9.54 8.25
CA THR A 51 6.61 10.83 8.85
C THR A 51 5.10 10.91 9.08
N ALA A 52 4.28 10.29 8.22
CA ALA A 52 2.82 10.23 8.33
C ALA A 52 2.30 9.55 9.61
N GLY A 53 3.10 8.67 10.22
CA GLY A 53 2.74 7.91 11.41
C GLY A 53 2.13 6.53 11.09
N ARG A 54 2.59 5.50 11.80
CA ARG A 54 2.10 4.13 11.63
C ARG A 54 0.60 4.05 11.93
N GLY A 55 -0.16 3.45 11.01
CA GLY A 55 -1.62 3.27 11.15
C GLY A 55 -2.47 4.45 10.68
N MET A 56 -1.86 5.60 10.34
CA MET A 56 -2.58 6.75 9.78
C MET A 56 -2.73 6.65 8.25
N VAL A 57 -1.89 5.85 7.60
CA VAL A 57 -1.97 5.62 6.15
C VAL A 57 -2.88 4.42 5.89
N LEU A 58 -4.06 4.68 5.31
CA LEU A 58 -5.05 3.65 4.98
C LEU A 58 -4.80 2.99 3.61
N GLY A 59 -4.07 3.67 2.74
CA GLY A 59 -3.76 3.19 1.39
C GLY A 59 -2.93 4.20 0.60
N LEU A 60 -2.38 3.76 -0.52
CA LEU A 60 -1.53 4.56 -1.40
C LEU A 60 -2.11 4.66 -2.82
N ALA A 61 -2.09 5.87 -3.38
CA ALA A 61 -2.52 6.16 -4.75
C ALA A 61 -1.41 6.94 -5.47
N SER A 62 -0.93 6.41 -6.60
CA SER A 62 0.20 7.00 -7.33
C SER A 62 -0.13 7.29 -8.79
N ALA A 63 0.28 8.45 -9.31
CA ALA A 63 0.11 8.82 -10.71
C ALA A 63 1.07 8.10 -11.62
N ALA A 64 2.33 8.08 -11.22
CA ALA A 64 3.36 7.31 -11.86
C ALA A 64 3.64 6.01 -11.08
N GLY A 65 4.32 5.08 -11.74
CA GLY A 65 4.79 3.84 -11.12
C GLY A 65 4.24 2.57 -11.78
N SER A 66 4.82 1.45 -11.36
CA SER A 66 4.45 0.09 -11.74
C SER A 66 4.13 -0.73 -10.48
N ILE A 67 3.70 -1.98 -10.67
CA ILE A 67 3.48 -2.94 -9.57
C ILE A 67 4.78 -3.20 -8.77
N GLN A 68 5.94 -2.93 -9.36
CA GLN A 68 7.25 -3.02 -8.73
C GLN A 68 7.74 -1.66 -8.17
N SER A 69 6.89 -0.63 -8.18
CA SER A 69 7.25 0.68 -7.62
C SER A 69 7.35 0.62 -6.10
N HIS A 70 8.10 1.58 -5.54
CA HIS A 70 8.28 1.74 -4.09
C HIS A 70 6.94 1.83 -3.36
N ALA A 71 5.99 2.61 -3.88
CA ALA A 71 4.64 2.70 -3.30
C ALA A 71 3.96 1.32 -3.23
N ALA A 72 4.02 0.53 -4.30
CA ALA A 72 3.41 -0.80 -4.33
C ALA A 72 4.11 -1.80 -3.38
N ILE A 73 5.44 -1.77 -3.32
CA ILE A 73 6.22 -2.62 -2.41
C ILE A 73 5.92 -2.26 -0.96
N ILE A 74 5.95 -0.96 -0.61
CA ILE A 74 5.71 -0.49 0.76
C ILE A 74 4.27 -0.78 1.19
N ALA A 75 3.29 -0.59 0.30
CA ALA A 75 1.90 -0.93 0.62
C ALA A 75 1.73 -2.43 0.92
N ARG A 76 2.41 -3.29 0.13
CA ARG A 76 2.39 -4.73 0.34
C ARG A 76 2.99 -5.13 1.69
N THR A 77 4.13 -4.55 2.06
CA THR A 77 4.76 -4.85 3.36
C THR A 77 3.94 -4.33 4.54
N MET A 78 3.23 -3.21 4.36
CA MET A 78 2.31 -2.67 5.37
C MET A 78 0.93 -3.35 5.39
N GLY A 79 0.61 -4.19 4.40
CA GLY A 79 -0.69 -4.83 4.27
C GLY A 79 -1.84 -3.86 3.98
N ILE A 80 -1.55 -2.74 3.33
CA ILE A 80 -2.54 -1.72 2.92
C ILE A 80 -2.79 -1.75 1.41
N PRO A 81 -3.98 -1.38 0.93
CA PRO A 81 -4.27 -1.29 -0.50
C PRO A 81 -3.40 -0.22 -1.18
N ALA A 82 -2.95 -0.52 -2.40
CA ALA A 82 -2.29 0.45 -3.28
C ALA A 82 -2.79 0.36 -4.71
N VAL A 83 -2.96 1.53 -5.33
CA VAL A 83 -3.23 1.68 -6.76
C VAL A 83 -2.16 2.60 -7.35
N VAL A 84 -1.55 2.15 -8.43
CA VAL A 84 -0.54 2.90 -9.18
C VAL A 84 -1.05 3.16 -10.58
N HIS A 85 -0.44 4.10 -11.30
CA HIS A 85 -0.77 4.39 -12.69
C HIS A 85 -2.16 5.03 -12.90
N LEU A 86 -2.61 5.86 -11.94
CA LEU A 86 -3.89 6.57 -12.03
C LEU A 86 -3.84 7.78 -12.99
N GLY A 87 -2.65 8.17 -13.45
CA GLY A 87 -2.43 9.30 -14.37
C GLY A 87 -2.50 10.67 -13.71
N ASP A 88 -1.92 11.69 -14.35
CA ASP A 88 -1.72 13.01 -13.72
C ASP A 88 -3.01 13.81 -13.49
N GLN A 89 -4.15 13.32 -13.95
CA GLN A 89 -5.43 14.01 -13.81
C GLN A 89 -5.90 14.07 -12.36
N PHE A 90 -5.70 13.00 -11.56
CA PHE A 90 -6.11 13.03 -10.14
C PHE A 90 -5.20 13.91 -9.28
N LEU A 91 -3.96 14.19 -9.71
CA LEU A 91 -3.05 15.08 -8.97
C LEU A 91 -3.54 16.52 -8.92
N ARG A 92 -4.42 16.93 -9.85
CA ARG A 92 -4.99 18.28 -9.88
C ARG A 92 -6.13 18.48 -8.88
N GLU A 93 -6.60 17.40 -8.26
CA GLU A 93 -7.74 17.42 -7.34
C GLU A 93 -7.31 17.63 -5.87
N GLY A 94 -6.22 18.39 -5.66
CA GLY A 94 -5.37 18.46 -4.47
C GLY A 94 -5.96 18.94 -3.14
N GLU A 95 -7.13 18.43 -2.75
CA GLU A 95 -7.76 18.67 -1.46
C GLU A 95 -8.07 17.36 -0.74
N LEU A 96 -8.15 17.41 0.59
CA LEU A 96 -8.64 16.29 1.39
C LEU A 96 -10.11 16.02 1.06
N ARG A 97 -10.36 14.96 0.29
CA ARG A 97 -11.71 14.56 -0.13
C ARG A 97 -12.03 13.13 0.27
N PRO A 98 -13.29 12.84 0.60
CA PRO A 98 -13.74 11.47 0.79
C PRO A 98 -13.43 10.66 -0.47
N SER A 99 -12.69 9.57 -0.30
CA SER A 99 -12.25 8.75 -1.42
C SER A 99 -12.33 7.27 -1.05
N ILE A 100 -12.66 6.43 -2.03
CA ILE A 100 -12.62 4.98 -1.93
C ILE A 100 -11.48 4.47 -2.82
N LEU A 101 -10.54 3.76 -2.21
CA LEU A 101 -9.45 3.07 -2.90
C LEU A 101 -9.86 1.62 -3.15
N ASP A 102 -10.07 1.25 -4.42
CA ASP A 102 -10.41 -0.11 -4.85
C ASP A 102 -9.20 -0.75 -5.53
N ALA A 103 -8.36 -1.40 -4.74
CA ALA A 103 -7.16 -2.07 -5.23
C ALA A 103 -7.46 -3.32 -6.08
N ASP A 104 -8.63 -3.97 -5.90
CA ASP A 104 -9.02 -5.14 -6.67
C ASP A 104 -9.26 -4.79 -8.15
N ASN A 105 -9.84 -3.61 -8.39
CA ASN A 105 -10.16 -3.09 -9.73
C ASN A 105 -9.16 -2.04 -10.22
N GLY A 106 -8.17 -1.66 -9.41
CA GLY A 106 -7.19 -0.63 -9.72
C GLY A 106 -7.81 0.77 -9.90
N ARG A 107 -8.78 1.15 -9.05
CA ARG A 107 -9.52 2.42 -9.18
C ARG A 107 -9.46 3.26 -7.90
N LEU A 108 -9.39 4.57 -8.08
CA LEU A 108 -9.63 5.56 -7.03
C LEU A 108 -10.94 6.28 -7.36
N ILE A 109 -11.91 6.21 -6.44
CA ILE A 109 -13.21 6.86 -6.57
C ILE A 109 -13.21 8.07 -5.63
N MET A 110 -13.20 9.27 -6.20
CA MET A 110 -13.25 10.53 -5.45
C MET A 110 -14.71 10.99 -5.32
N ASP A 111 -15.03 11.64 -4.21
CA ASP A 111 -16.37 12.14 -3.86
C ASP A 111 -17.49 11.08 -4.06
N PRO A 112 -17.35 9.88 -3.46
CA PRO A 112 -18.30 8.80 -3.65
C PRO A 112 -19.67 9.13 -3.04
N GLY A 113 -20.73 8.70 -3.72
CA GLY A 113 -22.09 8.78 -3.19
C GLY A 113 -22.30 7.88 -1.97
N LYS A 114 -23.34 8.16 -1.18
CA LYS A 114 -23.67 7.38 0.03
C LYS A 114 -23.81 5.88 -0.22
N VAL A 115 -24.37 5.49 -1.36
CA VAL A 115 -24.52 4.07 -1.76
C VAL A 115 -23.15 3.41 -1.95
N GLN A 116 -22.25 4.06 -2.69
CA GLN A 116 -20.89 3.56 -2.92
C GLN A 116 -20.10 3.42 -1.62
N ILE A 117 -20.25 4.38 -0.69
CA ILE A 117 -19.63 4.30 0.64
C ILE A 117 -20.15 3.08 1.41
N GLN A 118 -21.46 2.84 1.42
CA GLN A 118 -22.03 1.67 2.11
C GLN A 118 -21.58 0.35 1.48
N GLU A 119 -21.52 0.27 0.16
CA GLU A 119 -21.02 -0.92 -0.55
C GLU A 119 -19.54 -1.18 -0.24
N ALA A 120 -18.70 -0.14 -0.26
CA ALA A 120 -17.30 -0.24 0.09
C ALA A 120 -17.12 -0.71 1.55
N GLN A 121 -17.89 -0.16 2.49
CA GLN A 121 -17.87 -0.60 3.89
C GLN A 121 -18.25 -2.09 4.03
N ARG A 122 -19.29 -2.55 3.30
CA ARG A 122 -19.66 -3.97 3.28
C ARG A 122 -18.55 -4.85 2.73
N ARG A 123 -17.89 -4.43 1.65
CA ARG A 123 -16.73 -5.14 1.07
C ARG A 123 -15.59 -5.25 2.07
N ILE A 124 -15.25 -4.17 2.76
CA ILE A 124 -14.20 -4.15 3.79
C ILE A 124 -14.52 -5.15 4.91
N VAL A 125 -15.75 -5.14 5.43
CA VAL A 125 -16.18 -6.07 6.48
C VAL A 125 -16.14 -7.53 5.99
N SER A 126 -16.60 -7.78 4.77
CA SER A 126 -16.56 -9.12 4.16
C SER A 126 -15.14 -9.62 3.98
N ALA A 127 -14.22 -8.76 3.51
CA ALA A 127 -12.82 -9.11 3.35
C ALA A 127 -12.15 -9.42 4.69
N ALA A 128 -12.43 -8.63 5.73
CA ALA A 128 -11.94 -8.88 7.09
C ALA A 128 -12.44 -10.23 7.64
N MET A 129 -13.72 -10.55 7.45
CA MET A 129 -14.30 -11.83 7.84
C MET A 129 -13.71 -13.01 7.05
N HIS A 130 -13.48 -12.83 5.76
CA HIS A 130 -12.84 -13.84 4.93
C HIS A 130 -11.40 -14.11 5.38
N LYS A 131 -10.61 -13.05 5.64
CA LYS A 131 -9.25 -13.16 6.19
C LYS A 131 -9.23 -13.90 7.52
N LYS A 132 -10.19 -13.59 8.41
CA LYS A 132 -10.36 -14.30 9.69
C LYS A 132 -10.74 -15.77 9.51
N ARG A 133 -11.51 -16.10 8.47
CA ARG A 133 -11.84 -17.49 8.14
C ARG A 133 -10.63 -18.26 7.61
N LEU A 134 -9.83 -17.63 6.75
CA LEU A 134 -8.58 -18.19 6.25
C LEU A 134 -7.57 -18.42 7.38
N SER A 135 -7.47 -17.50 8.34
CA SER A 135 -6.59 -17.69 9.49
C SER A 135 -7.02 -18.86 10.40
N MET A 136 -8.29 -19.28 10.37
CA MET A 136 -8.73 -20.50 11.07
C MET A 136 -8.38 -21.80 10.32
N LEU A 137 -7.86 -21.69 9.09
CA LEU A 137 -7.41 -22.82 8.28
C LEU A 137 -5.90 -23.03 8.36
N SER A 138 -5.13 -22.10 8.96
CA SER A 138 -3.66 -22.20 9.08
C SER A 138 -3.23 -23.50 9.75
N ASP A 139 -3.99 -23.94 10.77
CA ASP A 139 -3.67 -25.15 11.55
C ASP A 139 -4.25 -26.43 10.96
N LYS A 140 -4.95 -26.36 9.82
CA LYS A 140 -5.59 -27.53 9.20
C LYS A 140 -4.66 -28.21 8.21
N PRO A 141 -4.73 -29.55 8.08
CA PRO A 141 -3.95 -30.26 7.09
C PRO A 141 -4.42 -29.87 5.67
N CYS A 142 -3.46 -29.63 4.78
CA CYS A 142 -3.71 -29.35 3.37
C CYS A 142 -4.03 -30.64 2.60
N VAL A 143 -5.32 -30.99 2.52
CA VAL A 143 -5.80 -32.22 1.88
C VAL A 143 -6.90 -31.87 0.88
N THR A 144 -6.86 -32.47 -0.31
CA THR A 144 -7.92 -32.34 -1.33
C THR A 144 -9.21 -33.03 -0.89
N LEU A 145 -10.33 -32.75 -1.56
CA LEU A 145 -11.61 -33.43 -1.29
C LEU A 145 -11.52 -34.96 -1.46
N ASP A 146 -10.59 -35.42 -2.30
CA ASP A 146 -10.35 -36.84 -2.59
C ASP A 146 -9.29 -37.48 -1.68
N GLY A 147 -8.82 -36.76 -0.64
CA GLY A 147 -7.91 -37.29 0.37
C GLY A 147 -6.42 -37.22 0.04
N THR A 148 -6.02 -36.54 -1.04
CA THR A 148 -4.60 -36.36 -1.38
C THR A 148 -3.99 -35.22 -0.59
N SER A 149 -2.91 -35.49 0.15
CA SER A 149 -2.17 -34.47 0.89
C SER A 149 -1.29 -33.64 -0.05
N ILE A 150 -1.30 -32.31 0.11
CA ILE A 150 -0.49 -31.36 -0.66
C ILE A 150 0.31 -30.51 0.32
N GLY A 151 1.60 -30.32 0.06
CA GLY A 151 2.42 -29.38 0.83
C GLY A 151 2.17 -27.94 0.42
N LEU A 152 1.72 -27.10 1.36
CA LEU A 152 1.66 -25.65 1.20
C LEU A 152 2.88 -25.04 1.91
N TRP A 153 3.70 -24.32 1.15
CA TRP A 153 4.94 -23.70 1.65
C TRP A 153 4.94 -22.21 1.30
N ALA A 154 5.55 -21.40 2.16
CA ALA A 154 5.78 -19.99 1.88
C ALA A 154 7.19 -19.78 1.32
N ASN A 155 7.31 -18.93 0.30
CA ASN A 155 8.60 -18.46 -0.17
C ASN A 155 9.04 -17.28 0.70
N CYS A 156 10.03 -17.50 1.55
CA CYS A 156 10.56 -16.48 2.45
C CYS A 156 11.94 -16.02 1.97
N SER A 157 12.18 -14.71 1.92
CA SER A 157 13.48 -14.12 1.56
C SER A 157 14.11 -13.32 2.71
N THR A 158 13.31 -12.94 3.71
CA THR A 158 13.73 -12.21 4.91
C THR A 158 13.26 -12.91 6.19
N PRO A 159 13.89 -12.66 7.35
CA PRO A 159 13.41 -13.15 8.64
C PRO A 159 11.99 -12.66 8.97
N GLU A 160 11.60 -11.46 8.52
CA GLU A 160 10.22 -10.97 8.67
C GLU A 160 9.22 -11.82 7.89
N ASP A 161 9.58 -12.30 6.69
CA ASP A 161 8.70 -13.19 5.90
C ASP A 161 8.39 -14.49 6.64
N ILE A 162 9.35 -14.99 7.44
CA ILE A 162 9.15 -16.19 8.27
C ILE A 162 8.10 -15.92 9.35
N GLN A 163 8.12 -14.75 9.98
CA GLN A 163 7.10 -14.37 10.98
C GLN A 163 5.71 -14.19 10.37
N LEU A 164 5.63 -13.83 9.08
CA LEU A 164 4.37 -13.72 8.33
C LEU A 164 3.84 -15.08 7.86
N ALA A 165 4.72 -16.07 7.66
CA ALA A 165 4.38 -17.39 7.13
C ALA A 165 3.92 -18.40 8.18
N VAL A 166 4.21 -18.14 9.46
CA VAL A 166 3.84 -18.96 10.64
C VAL A 166 2.65 -18.34 11.35
#